data_AF-A0A285VEE0-F1
#
_entry.id   AF-A0A285VEE0-F1
#
_cell.length_a   1.000
_cell.length_b   1.000
_cell.length_c   1.000
_cell.angle_alpha   90.00
_cell.angle_beta   90.00
_cell.angle_gamma   90.00
#
_symmetry.space_group_name_H-M   'P 1'
#
loop_
_entity.id
_entity.type
_entity.pdbx_description
1 polymer ?
#
loop_
_entity_poly.entity_id
_entity_poly.type
_entity_poly.pdbx_seq_one_letter_code
_entity_poly.pdbx_strand_id
1 'polypeptide(L)' 'MDSTQDAAEVADARQEAAEHVVERVESWDEGAEPGTIRKDLEEGMAQAQVEVGDAELDRMAEEIHDDGRTGTPDVG' A
#
# COMPACT_ATOMS: atom_id res chain seq x y z
N MET A 1 -28.03 -9.21 -13.34
CA MET A 1 -27.00 -8.26 -13.79
C MET A 1 -26.67 -7.44 -12.56
N ASP A 2 -25.64 -7.83 -11.82
CA ASP A 2 -25.28 -7.20 -10.52
C ASP A 2 -23.81 -7.46 -10.13
N SER A 3 -23.20 -8.51 -10.66
CA SER A 3 -21.82 -8.92 -10.31
C SER A 3 -20.69 -7.96 -10.71
N THR A 4 -20.97 -6.84 -11.39
CA THR A 4 -19.95 -5.84 -11.76
C THR A 4 -19.91 -4.66 -10.80
N GLN A 5 -20.96 -4.45 -10.00
CA GLN A 5 -21.03 -3.34 -9.05
C GLN A 5 -20.26 -3.72 -7.77
N ASP A 6 -20.48 -4.94 -7.27
CA ASP A 6 -19.75 -5.52 -6.12
C ASP A 6 -18.22 -5.50 -6.33
N ALA A 7 -17.74 -5.77 -7.56
CA ALA A 7 -16.31 -5.77 -7.87
C ALA A 7 -15.68 -4.37 -7.81
N ALA A 8 -16.42 -3.34 -8.25
CA ALA A 8 -15.95 -1.96 -8.18
C ALA A 8 -15.95 -1.45 -6.74
N GLU A 9 -16.97 -1.81 -5.95
CA GLU A 9 -17.07 -1.47 -4.53
C GLU A 9 -15.95 -2.15 -3.71
N VAL A 10 -15.58 -3.39 -4.06
CA VAL A 10 -14.44 -4.10 -3.45
C VAL A 10 -13.10 -3.49 -3.87
N ALA A 11 -12.93 -3.08 -5.13
CA ALA A 11 -11.71 -2.41 -5.59
C ALA A 11 -11.52 -1.06 -4.90
N ASP A 12 -12.58 -0.26 -4.77
CA ASP A 12 -12.57 1.02 -4.05
C ASP A 12 -12.18 0.83 -2.57
N ALA A 13 -12.78 -0.16 -1.90
CA ALA A 13 -12.43 -0.50 -0.51
C ALA A 13 -10.97 -0.98 -0.35
N ARG A 14 -10.42 -1.68 -1.35
CA ARG A 14 -9.01 -2.09 -1.37
C ARG A 14 -8.09 -0.89 -1.58
N GLN A 15 -8.50 0.06 -2.43
CA GLN A 15 -7.75 1.28 -2.70
C GLN A 15 -7.70 2.15 -1.44
N GLU A 16 -8.84 2.40 -0.80
CA GLU A 16 -8.92 3.14 0.47
C GLU A 16 -8.06 2.47 1.57
N ALA A 17 -8.08 1.13 1.65
CA ALA A 17 -7.25 0.40 2.60
C ALA A 17 -5.75 0.55 2.32
N ALA A 18 -5.34 0.52 1.04
CA ALA A 18 -3.95 0.74 0.65
C ALA A 18 -3.51 2.19 0.96
N GLU A 19 -4.35 3.19 0.70
CA GLU A 19 -4.08 4.59 1.04
C GLU A 19 -3.88 4.77 2.55
N HIS A 20 -4.75 4.15 3.35
CA HIS A 20 -4.67 4.24 4.81
C HIS A 20 -3.43 3.55 5.39
N VAL A 21 -2.90 2.53 4.71
CA VAL A 21 -1.61 1.89 5.04
C VAL A 21 -0.47 2.85 4.73
N VAL A 22 -0.45 3.44 3.53
CA VAL A 22 0.58 4.40 3.11
C VAL A 22 0.62 5.60 4.05
N GLU A 23 -0.51 6.24 4.35
CA GLU A 23 -0.57 7.38 5.30
C GLU A 23 -0.05 7.01 6.70
N ARG A 24 -0.32 5.79 7.17
CA ARG A 24 0.15 5.32 8.48
C ARG A 24 1.66 5.13 8.50
N VAL A 25 2.21 4.58 7.42
CA VAL A 25 3.65 4.41 7.25
C VAL A 25 4.30 5.79 7.12
N GLU A 26 3.82 6.65 6.25
CA GLU A 26 4.32 8.05 6.12
C GLU A 26 4.29 8.82 7.45
N SER A 27 3.28 8.62 8.31
CA SER A 27 3.15 9.35 9.59
C SER A 27 4.10 8.90 10.70
N TRP A 28 4.58 7.66 10.72
CA TRP A 28 5.45 7.14 11.79
C TRP A 28 6.88 6.89 11.33
N ASP A 29 7.08 6.83 10.02
CA ASP A 29 8.28 6.30 9.39
C ASP A 29 9.15 7.41 8.77
N GLU A 30 9.05 8.64 9.30
CA GLU A 30 9.99 9.74 9.08
C GLU A 30 11.33 9.40 9.78
N GLY A 31 12.00 8.34 9.30
CA GLY A 31 13.31 7.89 9.77
C GLY A 31 13.48 6.39 10.09
N ALA A 32 12.54 5.49 9.76
CA ALA A 32 12.84 4.05 9.87
C ALA A 32 13.56 3.51 8.62
N GLU A 33 14.23 2.38 8.81
CA GLU A 33 14.98 1.73 7.74
C GLU A 33 14.03 1.20 6.66
N PRO A 34 14.43 1.22 5.37
CA PRO A 34 13.62 0.73 4.26
C PRO A 34 13.16 -0.73 4.44
N GLY A 35 13.94 -1.54 5.18
CA GLY A 35 13.54 -2.91 5.53
C GLY A 35 12.32 -3.00 6.46
N THR A 36 12.11 -2.01 7.33
CA THR A 36 10.92 -1.91 8.19
C THR A 36 9.73 -1.45 7.38
N ILE A 37 9.91 -0.38 6.58
CA ILE A 37 8.89 0.18 5.70
C ILE A 37 8.32 -0.90 4.77
N ARG A 38 9.20 -1.68 4.12
CA ARG A 38 8.79 -2.77 3.23
C ARG A 38 7.90 -3.79 3.93
N LYS A 39 8.25 -4.15 5.17
CA LYS A 39 7.51 -5.15 5.92
C LYS A 39 6.14 -4.64 6.36
N ASP A 40 6.05 -3.37 6.77
CA ASP A 40 4.79 -2.74 7.14
C ASP A 40 3.87 -2.54 5.92
N LEU A 41 4.45 -2.22 4.75
CA LEU A 41 3.74 -2.20 3.47
C LEU A 41 3.23 -3.60 3.11
N GLU A 42 4.08 -4.63 3.19
CA GLU A 42 3.67 -6.03 2.92
C GLU A 42 2.51 -6.46 3.83
N GLU A 43 2.63 -6.26 5.14
CA GLU A 43 1.59 -6.62 6.12
C GLU A 43 0.31 -5.79 5.91
N GLY A 44 0.42 -4.52 5.53
CA GLY A 44 -0.73 -3.66 5.24
C GLY A 44 -1.45 -4.03 3.95
N MET A 45 -0.71 -4.28 2.88
CA MET A 45 -1.25 -4.71 1.58
C MET A 45 -1.90 -6.09 1.70
N ALA A 46 -1.29 -7.02 2.43
CA ALA A 46 -1.88 -8.33 2.71
C ALA A 46 -3.20 -8.21 3.50
N GLN A 47 -3.28 -7.30 4.47
CA GLN A 47 -4.54 -7.02 5.19
C GLN A 47 -5.61 -6.38 4.30
N ALA A 48 -5.19 -5.54 3.36
CA ALA A 48 -6.05 -4.96 2.34
C ALA A 48 -6.47 -5.97 1.25
N GLN A 49 -5.96 -7.22 1.28
CA GLN A 49 -6.12 -8.21 0.20
C GLN A 49 -5.62 -7.68 -1.15
N VAL A 50 -4.58 -6.87 -1.11
CA VAL A 50 -3.88 -6.31 -2.26
C VAL A 50 -2.61 -7.12 -2.47
N GLU A 51 -2.52 -7.79 -3.61
CA GLU A 51 -1.29 -8.46 -4.02
C GLU A 51 -0.35 -7.46 -4.67
N VAL A 52 0.73 -7.13 -3.96
CA VAL A 52 1.83 -6.31 -4.48
C VAL A 52 3.06 -7.20 -4.59
N GLY A 53 3.78 -7.11 -5.71
CA GLY A 53 5.03 -7.84 -5.88
C GLY A 53 6.15 -7.27 -5.00
N ASP A 54 7.07 -8.13 -4.53
CA ASP A 54 8.23 -7.72 -3.72
C ASP A 54 9.03 -6.56 -4.31
N ALA A 55 9.21 -6.54 -5.64
CA ALA A 55 9.94 -5.48 -6.33
C ALA A 55 9.24 -4.10 -6.24
N GLU A 56 7.91 -4.09 -6.20
CA GLU A 56 7.13 -2.86 -6.03
C GLU A 56 7.12 -2.44 -4.56
N LEU A 57 7.06 -3.40 -3.62
CA LEU A 57 7.20 -3.13 -2.18
C LEU A 57 8.58 -2.55 -1.83
N ASP A 58 9.67 -3.11 -2.38
CA ASP A 58 11.02 -2.56 -2.20
C ASP A 58 11.12 -1.14 -2.78
N ARG A 59 10.58 -0.91 -3.98
CA ARG A 59 10.56 0.44 -4.59
C ARG A 59 9.78 1.45 -3.74
N MET A 60 8.59 1.09 -3.28
CA MET A 60 7.78 1.96 -2.44
C MET A 60 8.50 2.26 -1.11
N ALA A 61 9.17 1.25 -0.53
CA ALA A 61 9.93 1.44 0.68
C ALA A 61 11.12 2.39 0.49
N GLU A 62 11.83 2.29 -0.64
CA GLU A 62 12.89 3.24 -1.00
C GLU A 62 12.34 4.66 -1.23
N GLU A 63 11.20 4.83 -1.91
CA GLU A 63 10.59 6.15 -2.13
C GLU A 63 10.07 6.79 -0.83
N ILE A 64 9.45 6.02 0.07
CA ILE A 64 9.07 6.53 1.40
C ILE A 64 10.32 6.94 2.18
N HIS A 65 11.40 6.17 2.11
CA HIS A 65 12.63 6.48 2.85
C HIS A 65 13.35 7.73 2.32
N ASP A 66 13.46 7.88 1.00
CA ASP A 66 14.24 8.94 0.35
C ASP A 66 13.44 10.24 0.18
N ASP A 67 12.18 10.14 -0.26
CA ASP A 67 11.31 11.28 -0.55
C ASP A 67 10.30 11.58 0.58
N GLY A 68 10.15 10.68 1.56
CA GLY A 68 9.16 10.82 2.63
C GLY A 68 7.71 10.58 2.17
N ARG A 69 7.52 10.08 0.94
CA ARG A 69 6.22 9.85 0.33
C ARG A 69 6.28 8.78 -0.75
N THR A 70 5.20 8.02 -0.94
CA THR A 70 5.07 7.13 -2.11
C THR A 70 3.67 7.16 -2.69
N GLY A 71 3.54 6.75 -3.95
CA GLY A 71 2.24 6.60 -4.58
C GLY A 71 1.58 5.28 -4.18
N THR A 72 0.29 5.31 -3.86
CA THR A 72 -0.49 4.09 -3.61
C THR A 72 -0.56 3.25 -4.88
N PRO A 73 -0.27 1.93 -4.83
CA PRO A 73 -0.39 1.06 -5.99
C PRO A 73 -1.86 0.96 -6.44
N ASP A 74 -2.06 0.89 -7.76
CA ASP A 74 -3.37 0.77 -8.38
C ASP A 74 -3.90 -0.66 -8.18
N VAL A 75 -5.06 -0.79 -7.53
CA VAL A 75 -5.66 -2.09 -7.23
C VAL A 75 -6.71 -2.46 -8.29
N GLY A 76 -6.21 -2.92 -9.45
CA GLY A 76 -7.01 -3.35 -10.60
C GLY A 76 -7.63 -4.74 -10.50
#